data_AF-A0AAU3V7J1-F1
#
_entry.id   AF-A0AAU3V7J1-F1
#
_cell.length_a   1.000
_cell.length_b   1.000
_cell.length_c   1.000
_cell.angle_alpha   90.00
_cell.angle_beta   90.00
_cell.angle_gamma   90.00
#
_symmetry.space_group_name_H-M   'P 1'
#
loop_
_entity.id
_entity.type
_entity.pdbx_description
1 polymer ?
#
loop_
_entity_poly.entity_id
_entity_poly.type
_entity_poly.pdbx_seq_one_letter_code
_entity_poly.pdbx_strand_id
1 'polypeptide(L)'
;MSVVSFQVRPPSEQERRQAGFKLQKVIRPRRGGETVYVGHGAPAGGSGADAKPRFAMYRDLAGRETLGFVVRPVGGQSSGGRLSVLGPGGEELGELGTPAKRARWRPRWEIRLPGGRVLAGHGGTTTSWVVFVLLSPLWLVLNLFWAVGGTGDSAWSLPIRTAWRQGVGSPASLKYYGMSERYKVRTDRLDVRVAYAQAVVHRSHGTA
;
A
#
# COMPACT_ATOMS: atom_id res chain seq x y z
N MET A 1 -23.07 -3.42 0.04
CA MET A 1 -21.66 -3.33 0.51
C MET A 1 -20.74 -3.15 -0.69
N SER A 2 -20.14 -1.98 -0.85
CA SER A 2 -19.27 -1.70 -1.99
C SER A 2 -17.84 -2.10 -1.68
N VAL A 3 -17.34 -3.11 -2.39
CA VAL A 3 -15.97 -3.62 -2.24
C VAL A 3 -15.23 -3.39 -3.54
N VAL A 4 -14.16 -2.60 -3.47
CA VAL A 4 -13.28 -2.35 -4.61
C VAL A 4 -12.03 -3.22 -4.46
N SER A 5 -11.65 -3.91 -5.53
CA SER A 5 -10.36 -4.61 -5.59
C SER A 5 -9.47 -3.98 -6.64
N PHE A 6 -8.22 -3.76 -6.29
CA PHE A 6 -7.24 -3.13 -7.17
C PHE A 6 -5.86 -3.74 -7.01
N GLN A 7 -5.00 -3.52 -8.00
CA GLN A 7 -3.59 -3.89 -7.97
C GLN A 7 -2.74 -2.67 -8.25
N VAL A 8 -1.55 -2.64 -7.65
CA VAL A 8 -0.54 -1.61 -7.92
C VAL A 8 0.53 -2.28 -8.77
N ARG A 9 0.85 -1.71 -9.93
CA ARG A 9 1.85 -2.24 -10.87
C ARG A 9 2.85 -1.15 -11.28
N PRO A 10 4.05 -1.52 -11.76
CA PRO A 10 4.90 -0.56 -12.44
C PRO A 10 4.23 -0.04 -13.74
N PRO A 11 4.51 1.20 -14.13
CA PRO A 11 4.06 1.75 -15.41
C PRO A 11 4.85 1.13 -16.57
N SER A 12 4.15 0.86 -17.66
CA SER A 12 4.73 0.48 -18.95
C SER A 12 5.52 1.62 -19.57
N GLU A 13 6.39 1.33 -20.54
CA GLU A 13 7.15 2.39 -21.24
C GLU A 13 6.25 3.39 -21.96
N GLN A 14 5.18 2.91 -22.59
CA GLN A 14 4.22 3.77 -23.28
C GLN A 14 3.54 4.75 -22.31
N GLU A 15 3.07 4.25 -21.15
CA GLU A 15 2.47 5.10 -20.11
C GLU A 15 3.48 6.14 -19.59
N ARG A 16 4.76 5.78 -19.45
CA ARG A 16 5.81 6.72 -19.02
C ARG A 16 6.07 7.81 -20.05
N ARG A 17 6.04 7.48 -21.35
CA ARG A 17 6.26 8.45 -22.44
C ARG A 17 5.08 9.41 -22.60
N GLN A 18 3.85 8.92 -22.35
CA GLN A 18 2.64 9.72 -22.45
C GLN A 18 2.36 10.58 -21.21
N ALA A 19 2.92 10.21 -20.06
CA ALA A 19 2.67 10.93 -18.82
C ALA A 19 3.28 12.34 -18.86
N GLY A 20 2.47 13.35 -18.54
CA GLY A 20 2.93 14.74 -18.36
C GLY A 20 3.74 14.98 -17.08
N PHE A 21 4.04 13.92 -16.34
CA PHE A 21 4.72 13.94 -15.04
C PHE A 21 5.58 12.68 -14.86
N LYS A 22 6.43 12.68 -13.82
CA LYS A 22 7.29 11.53 -13.52
C LYS A 22 6.47 10.37 -12.93
N LEU A 23 5.87 9.55 -13.80
CA LEU A 23 5.03 8.42 -13.44
C LEU A 23 5.84 7.31 -12.74
N GLN A 24 5.40 6.89 -11.56
CA GLN A 24 6.05 5.86 -10.75
C GLN A 24 5.27 4.55 -10.67
N LYS A 25 3.94 4.63 -10.48
CA LYS A 25 3.08 3.47 -10.30
C LYS A 25 1.73 3.68 -10.97
N VAL A 26 1.09 2.58 -11.32
CA VAL A 26 -0.28 2.56 -11.86
C VAL A 26 -1.13 1.68 -10.97
N ILE A 27 -2.29 2.19 -10.58
CA ILE A 27 -3.28 1.49 -9.78
C ILE A 27 -4.43 1.12 -10.69
N ARG A 28 -4.66 -0.19 -10.84
CA ARG A 28 -5.69 -0.72 -11.73
C ARG A 28 -6.80 -1.40 -10.93
N PRO A 29 -8.02 -0.84 -10.89
CA PRO A 29 -9.19 -1.54 -10.36
C PRO A 29 -9.57 -2.73 -11.24
N ARG A 30 -10.16 -3.78 -10.65
CA ARG A 30 -10.52 -5.01 -11.39
C ARG A 30 -11.87 -4.93 -12.09
N ARG A 31 -12.83 -4.19 -11.56
CA ARG A 31 -14.21 -4.13 -12.06
C ARG A 31 -14.63 -2.69 -12.25
N GLY A 32 -14.73 -2.24 -13.51
CA GLY A 32 -15.35 -0.98 -13.92
C GLY A 32 -14.81 0.30 -13.25
N GLY A 33 -13.64 0.24 -12.61
CA GLY A 33 -13.04 1.38 -11.94
C GLY A 33 -11.97 2.03 -12.81
N GLU A 34 -11.88 3.33 -12.74
CA GLU A 34 -10.89 4.13 -13.46
C GLU A 34 -9.47 3.82 -12.99
N THR A 35 -8.54 3.78 -13.94
CA THR A 35 -7.12 3.60 -13.63
C THR A 35 -6.59 4.87 -12.99
N VAL A 36 -5.82 4.72 -11.91
CA VAL A 36 -5.21 5.85 -11.20
C VAL A 36 -3.70 5.83 -11.40
N TYR A 37 -3.14 6.96 -11.77
CA TYR A 37 -1.73 7.13 -12.06
C TYR A 37 -1.04 7.84 -10.89
N VAL A 38 0.15 7.38 -10.51
CA VAL A 38 0.88 7.90 -9.36
C VAL A 38 2.17 8.56 -9.84
N GLY A 39 2.23 9.88 -9.69
CA GLY A 39 3.39 10.70 -10.07
C GLY A 39 4.26 11.04 -8.87
N HIS A 40 5.56 11.17 -9.10
CA HIS A 40 6.47 11.71 -8.08
C HIS A 40 6.33 13.22 -7.94
N GLY A 41 6.36 13.72 -6.70
CA GLY A 41 6.36 15.16 -6.43
C GLY A 41 4.98 15.80 -6.51
N ALA A 42 4.98 17.12 -6.72
CA ALA A 42 3.77 17.95 -6.75
C ALA A 42 3.16 17.99 -8.15
N PRO A 43 1.83 18.18 -8.26
CA PRO A 43 1.20 18.49 -9.53
C PRO A 43 1.76 19.78 -10.14
N ALA A 44 1.80 19.84 -11.47
CA ALA A 44 2.34 20.97 -12.23
C ALA A 44 1.59 22.30 -11.96
N GLY A 45 0.35 22.24 -11.47
CA GLY A 45 -0.48 23.41 -11.11
C GLY A 45 -0.41 23.84 -9.64
N GLY A 46 0.50 23.27 -8.85
CA GLY A 46 0.60 23.54 -7.41
C GLY A 46 -0.28 22.59 -6.57
N SER A 47 0.21 22.19 -5.41
CA SER A 47 -0.44 21.16 -4.58
C SER A 47 -1.59 21.67 -3.72
N GLY A 48 -1.86 22.99 -3.65
CA GLY A 48 -2.74 23.56 -2.62
C GLY A 48 -2.29 23.24 -1.18
N ALA A 49 -1.08 22.70 -1.03
CA ALA A 49 -0.52 22.18 0.19
C ALA A 49 0.71 22.98 0.54
N ASP A 50 0.78 23.50 1.77
CA ASP A 50 1.98 24.15 2.29
C ASP A 50 3.19 23.20 2.36
N ALA A 51 2.97 21.89 2.34
CA ALA A 51 4.01 20.87 2.44
C ALA A 51 4.35 20.22 1.09
N LYS A 52 5.65 20.01 0.84
CA LYS A 52 6.14 19.34 -0.39
C LYS A 52 5.61 17.89 -0.47
N PRO A 53 4.80 17.55 -1.48
CA PRO A 53 4.26 16.20 -1.62
C PRO A 53 5.34 15.21 -2.04
N ARG A 54 5.26 14.00 -1.48
CA ARG A 54 6.11 12.87 -1.82
C ARG A 54 5.68 12.26 -3.15
N PHE A 55 4.37 12.16 -3.36
CA PHE A 55 3.75 11.74 -4.60
C PHE A 55 2.32 12.26 -4.68
N ALA A 56 1.81 12.36 -5.90
CA ALA A 56 0.43 12.73 -6.21
C ALA A 56 -0.25 11.61 -7.00
N MET A 57 -1.57 11.55 -6.89
CA MET A 57 -2.43 10.57 -7.56
C MET A 57 -3.33 11.30 -8.55
N TYR A 58 -3.40 10.79 -9.78
CA TYR A 58 -4.09 11.40 -10.90
C TYR A 58 -5.07 10.42 -11.53
N ARG A 59 -6.18 10.92 -12.06
CA ARG A 59 -7.13 10.13 -12.86
C ARG A 59 -6.64 9.97 -14.30
N ASP A 60 -5.85 10.93 -14.79
CA ASP A 60 -5.36 10.99 -16.17
C ASP A 60 -3.83 10.94 -16.26
N LEU A 61 -3.33 10.56 -17.44
CA LEU A 61 -1.89 10.58 -17.73
C LEU A 61 -1.37 12.01 -17.99
N ALA A 62 -2.23 12.95 -18.39
CA ALA A 62 -1.81 14.33 -18.57
C ALA A 62 -1.59 15.06 -17.23
N GLY A 63 -2.05 14.49 -16.10
CA GLY A 63 -1.86 15.03 -14.76
C GLY A 63 -2.74 16.24 -14.47
N ARG A 64 -3.84 16.41 -15.21
CA ARG A 64 -4.78 17.52 -15.06
C ARG A 64 -5.81 17.25 -13.95
N GLU A 65 -6.21 16.01 -13.78
CA GLU A 65 -7.20 15.60 -12.79
C GLU A 65 -6.53 14.96 -11.58
N THR A 66 -6.24 15.79 -10.58
CA THR A 66 -5.64 15.32 -9.32
C THR A 66 -6.73 14.69 -8.43
N LEU A 67 -6.45 13.50 -7.91
CA LEU A 67 -7.32 12.80 -6.95
C LEU A 67 -6.91 13.05 -5.50
N GLY A 68 -5.65 13.44 -5.28
CA GLY A 68 -5.08 13.72 -3.98
C GLY A 68 -3.57 13.58 -3.99
N PHE A 69 -2.94 13.93 -2.88
CA PHE A 69 -1.49 13.93 -2.73
C PHE A 69 -1.09 13.48 -1.33
N VAL A 70 0.12 12.95 -1.22
CA VAL A 70 0.66 12.44 0.03
C VAL A 70 1.85 13.28 0.43
N VAL A 71 1.75 13.94 1.58
CA VAL A 71 2.76 14.85 2.11
C VAL A 71 3.41 14.26 3.35
N ARG A 72 4.61 14.71 3.67
CA ARG A 72 5.19 14.50 5.00
C ARG A 72 4.69 15.65 5.90
N PRO A 73 4.14 15.35 7.10
CA PRO A 73 3.72 16.40 8.02
C PRO A 73 4.91 17.27 8.43
N VAL A 74 4.68 18.58 8.51
CA VAL A 74 5.67 19.58 8.92
C VAL A 74 5.98 19.37 10.41
N GLY A 75 7.24 19.14 10.76
CA GLY A 75 7.69 18.92 12.15
C GLY A 75 7.74 17.46 12.63
N GLY A 76 7.43 16.46 11.80
CA GLY A 76 7.45 15.04 12.20
C GLY A 76 8.87 14.44 12.31
N GLN A 77 9.26 14.00 13.51
CA GLN A 77 10.53 13.33 13.79
C GLN A 77 10.76 12.05 12.95
N SER A 78 12.01 11.88 12.51
CA SER A 78 12.52 10.90 11.53
C SER A 78 12.44 9.41 11.91
N SER A 79 11.81 9.04 13.02
CA SER A 79 11.78 7.66 13.53
C SER A 79 10.36 7.08 13.49
N GLY A 80 9.95 6.65 12.29
CA GLY A 80 8.58 6.17 12.00
C GLY A 80 7.82 7.22 11.20
N GLY A 81 8.08 7.27 9.89
CA GLY A 81 7.57 8.34 9.03
C GLY A 81 6.05 8.30 8.91
N ARG A 82 5.36 9.26 9.51
CA ARG A 82 3.96 9.52 9.19
C ARG A 82 3.87 10.26 7.86
N LEU A 83 2.80 10.02 7.12
CA LEU A 83 2.48 10.68 5.87
C LEU A 83 1.01 11.08 5.90
N SER A 84 0.69 12.33 5.59
CA SER A 84 -0.71 12.79 5.52
C SER A 84 -1.20 12.63 4.08
N VAL A 85 -2.41 12.10 3.93
CA VAL A 85 -3.11 11.96 2.65
C VAL A 85 -4.10 13.10 2.57
N LEU A 86 -3.90 13.94 1.58
CA LEU A 86 -4.72 15.11 1.32
C LEU A 86 -5.51 14.87 0.03
N GLY A 87 -6.75 15.32 0.00
CA GLY A 87 -7.58 15.32 -1.19
C GLY A 87 -7.19 16.45 -2.14
N PRO A 88 -7.87 16.57 -3.28
CA PRO A 88 -7.49 17.53 -4.33
C PRO A 88 -7.62 18.99 -3.88
N GLY A 89 -8.49 19.30 -2.90
CA GLY A 89 -8.65 20.64 -2.34
C GLY A 89 -7.76 20.92 -1.13
N GLY A 90 -6.87 19.98 -0.75
CA GLY A 90 -6.06 20.09 0.46
C GLY A 90 -6.75 19.60 1.72
N GLU A 91 -7.96 19.05 1.62
CA GLU A 91 -8.65 18.46 2.77
C GLU A 91 -7.92 17.21 3.28
N GLU A 92 -7.79 17.07 4.60
CA GLU A 92 -7.12 15.90 5.17
C GLU A 92 -8.05 14.68 5.15
N LEU A 93 -7.66 13.67 4.36
CA LEU A 93 -8.39 12.40 4.25
C LEU A 93 -7.91 11.36 5.27
N GLY A 94 -6.68 11.51 5.78
CA GLY A 94 -6.14 10.71 6.87
C GLY A 94 -4.62 10.63 6.88
N GLU A 95 -4.06 10.05 7.94
CA GLU A 95 -2.62 9.84 8.10
C GLU A 95 -2.23 8.37 7.94
N LEU A 96 -1.08 8.12 7.34
CA LEU A 96 -0.47 6.81 7.18
C LEU A 96 0.77 6.70 8.07
N GLY A 97 0.80 5.72 8.96
CA GLY A 97 1.96 5.34 9.73
C GLY A 97 2.79 4.28 9.01
N THR A 98 4.05 4.60 8.71
CA THR A 98 5.02 3.61 8.21
C THR A 98 5.68 2.85 9.36
N PRO A 99 5.91 1.53 9.20
CA PRO A 99 6.61 0.74 10.21
C PRO A 99 8.04 1.24 10.39
N ALA A 100 8.56 1.12 11.62
CA ALA A 100 9.97 1.35 11.88
C ALA A 100 10.83 0.37 11.06
N LYS A 101 11.96 0.84 10.52
CA LYS A 101 12.88 0.03 9.68
C LYS A 101 13.34 -1.28 10.35
N ARG A 102 13.38 -1.31 11.68
CA ARG A 102 13.76 -2.49 12.49
C ARG A 102 12.72 -3.60 12.56
N ALA A 103 11.45 -3.33 12.24
CA ALA A 103 10.35 -4.29 12.35
C ALA A 103 10.15 -5.09 11.04
N ARG A 104 11.20 -5.75 10.53
CA ARG A 104 11.14 -6.48 9.25
C ARG A 104 10.25 -7.73 9.29
N TRP A 105 10.21 -8.44 10.43
CA TRP A 105 9.53 -9.73 10.56
C TRP A 105 8.00 -9.62 10.63
N ARG A 106 7.49 -8.53 11.21
CA ARG A 106 6.05 -8.28 11.33
C ARG A 106 5.77 -6.77 11.32
N PRO A 107 5.87 -6.12 10.15
CA PRO A 107 5.67 -4.68 10.08
C PRO A 107 4.25 -4.32 10.51
N ARG A 108 4.17 -3.36 11.44
CA ARG A 108 2.92 -2.74 11.88
C ARG A 108 2.69 -1.47 11.07
N TRP A 109 1.58 -1.45 10.37
CA TRP A 109 1.08 -0.35 9.58
C TRP A 109 -0.09 0.29 10.30
N GLU A 110 -0.20 1.62 10.23
CA GLU A 110 -1.32 2.34 10.83
C GLU A 110 -1.94 3.28 9.81
N ILE A 111 -3.25 3.44 9.87
CA ILE A 111 -3.99 4.46 9.13
C ILE A 111 -4.86 5.18 10.14
N ARG A 112 -4.72 6.49 10.28
CA ARG A 112 -5.56 7.32 11.14
C ARG A 112 -6.51 8.10 10.27
N LEU A 113 -7.80 8.00 10.57
CA LEU A 113 -8.85 8.71 9.86
C LEU A 113 -9.26 9.95 10.64
N PRO A 114 -9.80 10.97 9.95
CA PRO A 114 -10.49 12.08 10.61
C PRO A 114 -11.54 11.54 11.59
N GLY A 115 -11.61 12.12 12.79
CA GLY A 115 -12.48 11.63 13.87
C GLY A 115 -11.86 10.54 14.76
N GLY A 116 -10.53 10.39 14.75
CA GLY A 116 -9.80 9.60 15.75
C GLY A 116 -9.82 8.07 15.54
N ARG A 117 -10.45 7.59 14.46
CA ARG A 117 -10.44 6.15 14.14
C ARG A 117 -9.07 5.73 13.64
N VAL A 118 -8.47 4.73 14.28
CA VAL A 118 -7.18 4.15 13.88
C VAL A 118 -7.38 2.74 13.35
N LEU A 119 -6.85 2.46 12.16
CA LEU A 119 -6.81 1.13 11.55
C LEU A 119 -5.38 0.59 11.62
N ALA A 120 -5.17 -0.49 12.35
CA ALA A 120 -3.89 -1.18 12.43
C ALA A 120 -3.85 -2.37 11.46
N GLY A 121 -2.79 -2.46 10.66
CA GLY A 121 -2.49 -3.56 9.77
C GLY A 121 -1.19 -4.25 10.19
N HIS A 122 -1.21 -5.58 10.31
CA HIS A 122 -0.01 -6.35 10.60
C HIS A 122 0.32 -7.27 9.44
N GLY A 123 1.60 -7.38 9.11
CA GLY A 123 2.11 -8.38 8.16
C GLY A 123 1.87 -9.80 8.67
N GLY A 124 1.11 -10.58 7.92
CA GLY A 124 0.68 -11.93 8.28
C GLY A 124 -0.45 -11.93 9.32
N THR A 125 -1.49 -12.74 9.07
CA THR A 125 -2.51 -13.02 10.09
C THR A 125 -1.96 -14.04 11.09
N THR A 126 -2.44 -14.02 12.34
CA THR A 126 -2.05 -15.00 13.35
C THR A 126 -2.25 -16.43 12.84
N THR A 127 -3.39 -16.70 12.20
CA THR A 127 -3.68 -18.00 11.58
C THR A 127 -2.68 -18.38 10.49
N SER A 128 -2.30 -17.44 9.61
CA SER A 128 -1.32 -17.73 8.56
C SER A 128 0.07 -18.00 9.13
N TRP A 129 0.45 -17.33 10.22
CA TRP A 129 1.69 -17.63 10.95
C TRP A 129 1.64 -19.00 11.63
N VAL A 130 0.52 -19.37 12.27
CA VAL A 130 0.34 -20.71 12.85
C VAL A 130 0.47 -21.80 11.79
N VAL A 131 -0.24 -21.65 10.66
CA VAL A 131 -0.15 -22.60 9.54
C VAL A 131 1.28 -22.66 8.99
N PHE A 132 1.95 -21.52 8.84
CA PHE A 132 3.34 -21.46 8.38
C PHE A 132 4.30 -22.18 9.34
N VAL A 133 4.17 -21.98 10.66
CA VAL A 133 5.00 -22.67 11.67
C VAL A 133 4.72 -24.18 11.70
N LEU A 134 3.46 -24.59 11.55
CA LEU A 134 3.11 -26.01 11.49
C LEU A 134 3.65 -26.71 10.24
N LEU A 135 3.67 -26.00 9.11
CA LEU A 135 4.17 -26.53 7.84
C LEU A 135 5.68 -26.32 7.65
N SER A 136 6.32 -25.43 8.41
CA SER A 136 7.75 -25.12 8.25
C SER A 136 8.69 -26.33 8.34
N PRO A 137 8.52 -27.34 9.23
CA PRO A 137 9.40 -28.50 9.22
C PRO A 137 9.28 -29.31 7.93
N LEU A 138 8.07 -29.46 7.38
CA LEU A 138 7.85 -30.14 6.11
C LEU A 138 8.47 -29.36 4.94
N TRP A 139 8.33 -28.03 4.95
CA TRP A 139 8.96 -27.15 3.99
C TRP A 139 10.49 -27.21 4.06
N LEU A 140 11.07 -27.32 5.25
CA LEU A 140 12.51 -27.48 5.46
C LEU A 140 13.02 -28.77 4.82
N VAL A 141 12.34 -29.89 5.07
CA VAL A 141 12.68 -31.19 4.47
C VAL A 141 12.60 -31.11 2.95
N LEU A 142 11.52 -30.55 2.41
CA LEU A 142 11.36 -30.41 0.95
C LEU A 142 12.46 -29.53 0.35
N ASN A 143 12.77 -28.37 0.95
CA ASN A 143 13.85 -27.51 0.45
C ASN A 143 15.21 -28.20 0.52
N LEU A 144 15.47 -29.03 1.54
CA LEU A 144 16.71 -29.81 1.62
C LEU A 144 16.83 -30.82 0.46
N PHE A 145 15.73 -31.51 0.12
CA PHE A 145 15.69 -32.39 -1.05
C PHE A 145 15.93 -31.62 -2.36
N TRP A 146 15.36 -30.42 -2.50
CA TRP A 146 15.50 -29.59 -3.71
C TRP A 146 16.90 -28.98 -3.81
N ALA A 147 17.51 -28.60 -2.69
CA ALA A 147 18.88 -28.11 -2.63
C ALA A 147 19.90 -29.17 -3.06
N VAL A 148 19.66 -30.44 -2.71
CA VAL A 148 20.46 -31.58 -3.19
C VAL A 148 20.20 -31.87 -4.68
N GLY A 149 18.98 -31.59 -5.17
CA GLY A 149 18.57 -31.79 -6.56
C GLY A 149 18.93 -30.68 -7.55
N GLY A 150 19.55 -29.58 -7.11
CA GLY A 150 20.04 -28.50 -7.98
C GLY A 150 19.00 -27.45 -8.43
N THR A 151 17.75 -27.52 -7.97
CA THR A 151 16.70 -26.56 -8.31
C THR A 151 16.65 -25.48 -7.22
N GLY A 152 17.42 -24.40 -7.38
CA GLY A 152 17.66 -23.36 -6.36
C GLY A 152 16.49 -22.43 -6.02
N ASP A 153 15.28 -22.66 -6.54
CA ASP A 153 14.13 -21.81 -6.25
C ASP A 153 13.52 -22.18 -4.89
N SER A 154 14.00 -21.48 -3.87
CA SER A 154 13.49 -21.58 -2.51
C SER A 154 12.06 -21.04 -2.47
N ALA A 155 11.05 -21.90 -2.46
CA ALA A 155 9.64 -21.50 -2.40
C ALA A 155 9.20 -20.96 -1.01
N TRP A 156 10.17 -20.56 -0.18
CA TRP A 156 10.01 -20.04 1.17
C TRP A 156 9.40 -18.63 1.19
N SER A 157 8.09 -18.55 0.90
CA SER A 157 7.35 -17.29 0.99
C SER A 157 6.82 -17.07 2.41
N LEU A 158 7.21 -15.95 3.02
CA LEU A 158 6.60 -15.51 4.29
C LEU A 158 5.10 -15.22 4.08
N PRO A 159 4.25 -15.37 5.11
CA PRO A 159 2.84 -15.02 4.98
C PRO A 159 2.63 -13.51 4.80
N ILE A 160 2.56 -13.03 3.54
CA ILE A 160 2.53 -11.60 3.17
C ILE A 160 1.10 -10.99 3.19
N ARG A 161 0.16 -11.55 3.98
CA ARG A 161 -1.21 -11.03 4.04
C ARG A 161 -1.31 -9.93 5.09
N THR A 162 -1.64 -8.70 4.68
CA THR A 162 -1.82 -7.57 5.61
C THR A 162 -3.29 -7.18 5.67
N ALA A 163 -3.88 -7.06 6.86
CA ALA A 163 -5.28 -6.67 7.03
C ALA A 163 -5.40 -5.50 8.01
N TRP A 164 -5.87 -4.35 7.55
CA TRP A 164 -6.08 -3.15 8.35
C TRP A 164 -7.46 -3.17 8.99
N ARG A 165 -7.49 -3.14 10.32
CA ARG A 165 -8.70 -3.26 11.16
C ARG A 165 -8.69 -2.21 12.26
N GLN A 166 -9.87 -1.76 12.68
CA GLN A 166 -10.00 -0.81 13.79
C GLN A 166 -9.67 -1.44 15.15
N GLY A 167 -9.88 -2.75 15.29
CA GLY A 167 -9.55 -3.51 16.48
C GLY A 167 -9.57 -5.02 16.20
N VAL A 168 -9.22 -5.80 17.22
CA VAL A 168 -9.37 -7.26 17.18
C VAL A 168 -10.86 -7.60 17.03
N GLY A 169 -11.19 -8.59 16.19
CA GLY A 169 -12.58 -8.94 15.89
C GLY A 169 -13.29 -8.04 14.87
N SER A 170 -12.85 -6.79 14.67
CA SER A 170 -13.46 -5.91 13.67
C SER A 170 -13.19 -6.40 12.24
N PRO A 171 -14.17 -6.29 11.32
CA PRO A 171 -13.92 -6.57 9.92
C PRO A 171 -12.91 -5.58 9.32
N ALA A 172 -11.99 -6.10 8.51
CA ALA A 172 -10.93 -5.28 7.92
C ALA A 172 -11.46 -4.33 6.85
N SER A 173 -11.05 -3.05 6.95
CA SER A 173 -11.39 -1.99 5.98
C SER A 173 -10.52 -2.08 4.73
N LEU A 174 -9.28 -2.55 4.87
CA LEU A 174 -8.35 -2.83 3.76
C LEU A 174 -7.68 -4.19 3.98
N LYS A 175 -7.51 -4.97 2.91
CA LYS A 175 -6.79 -6.25 2.91
C LYS A 175 -5.83 -6.30 1.73
N TYR A 176 -4.58 -6.65 2.00
CA TYR A 176 -3.57 -7.01 1.00
C TYR A 176 -3.39 -8.53 0.97
N TYR A 177 -3.34 -9.08 -0.25
CA TYR A 177 -3.17 -10.49 -0.54
C TYR A 177 -1.86 -10.72 -1.29
N GLY A 178 -0.78 -11.00 -0.54
CA GLY A 178 0.57 -11.25 -1.06
C GLY A 178 0.66 -12.05 -2.34
N MET A 179 0.15 -13.29 -2.33
CA MET A 179 0.22 -14.22 -3.48
C MET A 179 -0.39 -13.68 -4.78
N SER A 180 -1.34 -12.74 -4.69
CA SER A 180 -1.99 -12.18 -5.88
C SER A 180 -1.62 -10.71 -6.11
N GLU A 181 -0.79 -10.13 -5.24
CA GLU A 181 -0.49 -8.70 -5.15
C GLU A 181 -1.74 -7.80 -5.15
N ARG A 182 -2.85 -8.27 -4.58
CA ARG A 182 -4.15 -7.58 -4.63
C ARG A 182 -4.47 -6.86 -3.35
N TYR A 183 -5.12 -5.71 -3.50
CA TYR A 183 -5.77 -4.99 -2.43
C TYR A 183 -7.28 -5.11 -2.56
N LYS A 184 -7.98 -5.27 -1.43
CA LYS A 184 -9.43 -5.19 -1.32
C LYS A 184 -9.80 -4.16 -0.26
N VAL A 185 -10.54 -3.13 -0.66
CA VAL A 185 -11.04 -2.07 0.21
C VAL A 185 -12.55 -2.15 0.34
N ARG A 186 -13.04 -1.88 1.56
CA ARG A 186 -14.45 -1.68 1.88
C ARG A 186 -14.72 -0.19 1.89
N THR A 187 -15.34 0.33 0.82
CA THR A 187 -15.48 1.77 0.61
C THR A 187 -16.48 2.42 1.57
N ASP A 188 -17.31 1.62 2.25
CA ASP A 188 -18.16 2.04 3.37
C ASP A 188 -17.37 2.37 4.64
N ARG A 189 -16.10 1.95 4.73
CA ARG A 189 -15.29 2.08 5.97
C ARG A 189 -14.01 2.87 5.82
N LEU A 190 -13.54 3.05 4.58
CA LEU A 190 -12.28 3.69 4.25
C LEU A 190 -12.43 4.35 2.87
N ASP A 191 -12.06 5.63 2.77
CA ASP A 191 -11.97 6.32 1.48
C ASP A 191 -10.97 5.58 0.57
N VAL A 192 -11.40 5.33 -0.67
CA VAL A 192 -10.59 4.62 -1.67
C VAL A 192 -9.27 5.31 -1.96
N ARG A 193 -9.21 6.65 -1.89
CA ARG A 193 -8.01 7.47 -2.09
C ARG A 193 -6.97 7.20 -1.00
N VAL A 194 -7.41 7.06 0.25
CA VAL A 194 -6.55 6.67 1.38
C VAL A 194 -6.03 5.24 1.18
N ALA A 195 -6.88 4.33 0.70
CA ALA A 195 -6.45 2.96 0.39
C ALA A 195 -5.41 2.90 -0.76
N TYR A 196 -5.56 3.73 -1.79
CA TYR A 196 -4.60 3.87 -2.88
C TYR A 196 -3.25 4.40 -2.38
N ALA A 197 -3.27 5.48 -1.59
CA ALA A 197 -2.08 6.02 -0.96
C ALA A 197 -1.35 4.98 -0.10
N GLN A 198 -2.09 4.25 0.75
CA GLN A 198 -1.53 3.20 1.59
C GLN A 198 -0.90 2.07 0.76
N ALA A 199 -1.53 1.66 -0.35
CA ALA A 199 -0.99 0.60 -1.21
C ALA A 199 0.31 1.02 -1.91
N VAL A 200 0.41 2.27 -2.35
CA VAL A 200 1.63 2.84 -2.94
C VAL A 200 2.77 2.83 -1.92
N VAL A 201 2.51 3.30 -0.70
CA VAL A 201 3.47 3.35 0.41
C VAL A 201 3.89 1.93 0.80
N HIS A 202 2.93 1.03 1.03
CA HIS A 202 3.18 -0.38 1.37
C HIS A 202 4.10 -1.05 0.33
N ARG A 203 3.82 -0.89 -0.97
CA ARG A 203 4.65 -1.47 -2.03
C ARG A 203 6.02 -0.78 -2.17
N SER A 204 6.16 0.48 -1.77
CA SER A 204 7.47 1.18 -1.80
C SER A 204 8.40 0.76 -0.65
N HIS A 205 7.84 0.20 0.42
CA HIS A 205 8.60 -0.30 1.56
C HIS A 205 9.05 -1.75 1.41
N GLY A 206 8.39 -2.55 0.57
CA GLY A 206 8.74 -3.95 0.32
C GLY A 206 9.82 -4.16 -0.77
N THR A 207 10.28 -3.10 -1.43
CA THR A 207 11.27 -3.15 -2.52
C THR A 207 12.68 -2.75 -2.05
N ALA A 208 13.09 -3.13 -0.84
CA ALA A 208 14.40 -2.80 -0.26
C ALA A 208 15.09 -4.02 0.36
#